data_AF-A0A3N4K2Z6-F1
#
_entry.id   AF-A0A3N4K2Z6-F1
#
_cell.length_a   1.000
_cell.length_b   1.000
_cell.length_c   1.000
_cell.angle_alpha   90.00
_cell.angle_beta   90.00
_cell.angle_gamma   90.00
#
_symmetry.space_group_name_H-M   'P 1'
#
loop_
_entity.id
_entity.type
_entity.pdbx_description
1 polymer ?
#
loop_
_entity_poly.entity_id
_entity_poly.type
_entity_poly.pdbx_seq_one_letter_code
_entity_poly.pdbx_strand_id
1 'polypeptide(L)'
;FIIKRLNRVWSINGHDKLSYFSFKIYTAINSYSCFIIWYFVGHSNYTALSVNEQYLLEARELGIILKLIYSSKVTETILLVNSYLIICHAYEPDIPLSRACSYSTSIKNI
;
A
#
# COMPACT_ATOMS: atom_id res chain seq x y z
N PHE A 1 0.85 -9.67 14.25
CA PHE A 1 0.65 -10.84 13.37
C PHE A 1 1.95 -11.18 12.65
N ILE A 2 2.39 -12.44 12.65
CA ILE A 2 3.59 -12.88 11.91
C ILE A 2 3.17 -13.25 10.48
N ILE A 3 3.74 -12.59 9.48
CA ILE A 3 3.39 -12.79 8.07
C ILE A 3 4.33 -13.85 7.51
N LYS A 4 3.85 -15.07 7.30
CA LYS A 4 4.71 -16.23 7.02
C LYS A 4 5.28 -16.36 5.60
N ARG A 5 5.08 -15.37 4.70
CA ARG A 5 5.47 -15.51 3.28
C ARG A 5 5.83 -14.19 2.61
N LEU A 6 6.94 -14.19 1.87
CA LEU A 6 7.38 -13.10 0.99
C LEU A 6 6.24 -12.67 0.04
N ASN A 7 6.07 -11.35 -0.16
CA ASN A 7 5.10 -10.74 -1.06
C ASN A 7 3.62 -11.09 -0.79
N ARG A 8 3.28 -11.58 0.40
CA ARG A 8 1.88 -11.85 0.78
C ARG A 8 1.18 -10.61 1.31
N VAL A 9 1.91 -9.73 1.98
CA VAL A 9 1.36 -8.52 2.60
C VAL A 9 2.36 -7.40 2.37
N TRP A 10 1.87 -6.28 1.83
CA TRP A 10 2.65 -5.05 1.74
C TRP A 10 2.07 -4.06 2.73
N SER A 11 2.95 -3.52 3.58
CA SER A 11 2.61 -2.43 4.48
C SER A 11 2.89 -1.13 3.76
N ILE A 12 1.86 -0.36 3.50
CA ILE A 12 1.94 0.93 2.83
C ILE A 12 1.76 2.01 3.88
N ASN A 13 2.72 2.93 3.96
CA ASN A 13 2.64 4.04 4.90
C ASN A 13 3.34 5.30 4.37
N GLY A 14 2.74 6.45 4.70
CA GLY A 14 3.37 7.76 4.56
C GLY A 14 4.22 8.07 5.79
N HIS A 15 5.41 8.60 5.56
CA HIS A 15 6.35 8.99 6.61
C HIS A 15 6.54 10.51 6.59
N ASP A 16 5.92 11.18 7.57
CA ASP A 16 5.82 12.63 7.66
C ASP A 16 7.00 13.32 8.39
N LYS A 17 8.03 12.61 8.87
CA LYS A 17 9.12 13.24 9.67
C LYS A 17 9.88 14.34 8.92
N LEU A 18 9.88 14.29 7.58
CA LEU A 18 10.58 15.25 6.73
C LEU A 18 9.66 16.37 6.22
N SER A 19 8.39 16.37 6.64
CA SER A 19 7.40 17.38 6.25
C SER A 19 7.84 18.81 6.58
N TYR A 20 8.67 19.00 7.62
CA TYR A 20 9.28 20.30 7.95
C TYR A 20 10.12 20.87 6.79
N PHE A 21 10.79 19.99 6.04
CA PHE A 21 11.57 20.37 4.86
C PHE A 21 10.74 20.34 3.57
N SER A 22 9.43 20.30 3.70
CA SER A 22 8.47 20.26 2.60
C SER A 22 8.50 19.01 1.73
N PHE A 23 9.34 18.00 1.99
CA PHE A 23 9.30 16.72 1.27
C PHE A 23 8.79 15.59 2.16
N LYS A 24 8.04 14.69 1.54
CA LYS A 24 7.30 13.63 2.19
C LYS A 24 7.69 12.32 1.54
N ILE A 25 7.83 11.29 2.36
CA ILE A 25 8.22 9.96 1.89
C ILE A 25 6.99 9.06 1.98
N TYR A 26 6.73 8.33 0.91
CA TYR A 26 5.73 7.27 0.89
C TYR A 26 6.42 5.96 0.54
N THR A 27 6.12 4.89 1.27
CA THR A 27 6.82 3.61 1.09
C THR A 27 5.85 2.45 1.15
N ALA A 28 6.08 1.43 0.33
CA ALA A 28 5.59 0.09 0.60
C ALA A 28 6.72 -0.83 1.00
N ILE A 29 6.48 -1.58 2.07
CA ILE A 29 7.45 -2.50 2.66
C ILE A 29 6.86 -3.89 2.62
N ASN A 30 7.67 -4.87 2.24
CA ASN A 30 7.30 -6.28 2.39
C ASN A 30 7.25 -6.60 3.88
N SER A 31 6.06 -6.85 4.40
CA SER A 31 5.86 -7.03 5.84
C SER A 31 6.49 -8.31 6.41
N TYR A 32 6.94 -9.25 5.57
CA TYR A 32 7.70 -10.43 6.02
C TYR A 32 9.19 -10.14 6.18
N SER A 33 9.80 -9.49 5.18
CA SER A 33 11.25 -9.31 5.09
C SER A 33 11.73 -7.91 5.47
N CYS A 34 10.81 -6.97 5.70
CA CYS A 34 11.09 -5.56 5.93
C CYS A 34 11.86 -4.86 4.79
N PHE A 35 11.93 -5.48 3.60
CA PHE A 35 12.52 -4.85 2.43
C PHE A 35 11.57 -3.79 1.87
N ILE A 36 12.14 -2.64 1.51
CA ILE A 36 11.44 -1.59 0.77
C ILE A 36 11.19 -2.14 -0.64
N ILE A 37 9.93 -2.14 -1.03
CA ILE A 37 9.50 -2.58 -2.36
C ILE A 37 9.54 -1.39 -3.29
N TRP A 38 8.94 -0.29 -2.85
CA TRP A 38 9.00 0.98 -3.54
C TRP A 38 8.94 2.12 -2.55
N TYR A 39 9.49 3.25 -2.97
CA TYR A 39 9.43 4.49 -2.23
C TYR A 39 9.23 5.66 -3.18
N PHE A 40 8.55 6.67 -2.69
CA PHE A 40 8.34 7.93 -3.38
C PHE A 40 8.74 9.07 -2.45
N VAL A 41 9.44 10.07 -3.00
CA VAL A 41 9.80 11.30 -2.29
C VAL A 41 9.27 12.49 -3.08
N GLY A 42 8.46 13.33 -2.45
CA GLY A 42 7.95 14.53 -3.11
C GLY A 42 7.18 15.44 -2.17
N HIS A 43 6.71 16.57 -2.68
CA HIS A 43 6.16 17.64 -1.85
C HIS A 43 4.74 17.37 -1.31
N SER A 44 3.91 16.55 -1.98
CA SER A 44 2.47 16.46 -1.63
C SER A 44 1.76 15.16 -2.01
N ASN A 45 2.44 14.03 -2.05
CA ASN A 45 1.97 12.85 -2.80
C ASN A 45 1.12 11.85 -2.01
N TYR A 46 0.29 12.34 -1.11
CA TYR A 46 -0.68 11.52 -0.36
C TYR A 46 -2.02 11.36 -1.08
N THR A 47 -2.12 11.75 -2.34
CA THR A 47 -3.37 11.58 -3.07
C THR A 47 -3.57 10.11 -3.40
N ALA A 48 -4.81 9.64 -3.29
CA ALA A 48 -5.17 8.28 -3.70
C ALA A 48 -4.73 7.97 -5.13
N LEU A 49 -4.71 8.98 -6.00
CA LEU A 49 -4.27 8.87 -7.38
C LEU A 49 -2.77 8.59 -7.46
N SER A 50 -1.93 9.38 -6.79
CA SER A 50 -0.47 9.21 -6.80
C SER A 50 -0.07 7.84 -6.25
N VAL A 51 -0.69 7.42 -5.14
CA VAL A 51 -0.42 6.13 -4.50
C VAL A 51 -0.84 4.98 -5.41
N ASN A 52 -1.98 5.10 -6.10
CA ASN A 52 -2.46 4.10 -7.05
C ASN A 52 -1.57 4.00 -8.30
N GLU A 53 -1.14 5.12 -8.86
CA GLU A 53 -0.25 5.15 -10.02
C GLU A 53 1.09 4.48 -9.72
N GLN A 54 1.70 4.85 -8.58
CA GLN A 54 2.95 4.25 -8.11
C GLN A 54 2.82 2.74 -7.93
N TYR A 55 1.72 2.28 -7.31
CA TYR A 55 1.41 0.86 -7.19
C TYR A 55 1.30 0.15 -8.54
N LEU A 56 0.60 0.73 -9.52
CA LEU A 56 0.37 0.09 -10.82
C LEU A 56 1.68 -0.02 -11.62
N LEU A 57 2.53 1.00 -11.55
CA LEU A 57 3.86 0.98 -12.17
C LEU A 57 4.72 -0.14 -11.57
N GLU A 58 4.79 -0.21 -10.25
CA GLU A 58 5.58 -1.22 -9.54
C GLU A 58 5.03 -2.64 -9.74
N ALA A 59 3.72 -2.82 -9.72
CA ALA A 59 3.09 -4.11 -10.01
C ALA A 59 3.40 -4.58 -11.44
N ARG A 60 3.49 -3.65 -12.39
CA ARG A 60 3.87 -3.94 -13.78
C ARG A 60 5.35 -4.30 -13.89
N GLU A 61 6.23 -3.55 -13.24
CA GLU A 61 7.69 -3.78 -13.31
C GLU A 61 8.10 -5.08 -12.61
N LEU A 62 7.53 -5.37 -11.45
CA LEU A 62 7.83 -6.58 -10.68
C LEU A 62 7.12 -7.83 -11.22
N GLY A 63 6.09 -7.65 -12.06
CA GLY A 63 5.22 -8.75 -12.51
C GLY A 63 4.47 -9.42 -11.36
N ILE A 64 4.29 -8.72 -10.24
CA ILE A 64 3.69 -9.24 -9.00
C ILE A 64 2.42 -8.45 -8.70
N ILE A 65 1.31 -9.18 -8.59
CA ILE A 65 0.06 -8.66 -8.06
C ILE A 65 0.07 -8.90 -6.54
N LEU A 66 -0.24 -7.85 -5.76
CA LEU A 66 -0.29 -7.92 -4.30
C LEU A 66 -1.29 -8.99 -3.83
N LYS A 67 -1.21 -9.38 -2.56
CA LYS A 67 -2.24 -10.23 -1.94
C LYS A 67 -3.02 -9.54 -0.83
N LEU A 68 -2.38 -8.64 -0.10
CA LEU A 68 -3.01 -7.90 0.99
C LEU A 68 -2.31 -6.55 1.17
N ILE A 69 -3.09 -5.49 1.16
CA ILE A 69 -2.62 -4.14 1.48
C ILE A 69 -2.88 -3.87 2.96
N TYR A 70 -1.85 -3.49 3.70
CA TYR A 70 -1.98 -2.99 5.05
C TYR A 70 -1.71 -1.49 5.06
N SER A 71 -2.69 -0.69 5.48
CA SER A 71 -2.56 0.77 5.53
C SER A 71 -3.22 1.33 6.80
N SER A 72 -2.61 2.37 7.35
CA SER A 72 -3.18 3.15 8.45
C SER A 72 -4.13 4.25 7.97
N LYS A 73 -4.13 4.56 6.67
CA LYS A 73 -4.88 5.67 6.06
C LYS A 73 -5.70 5.18 4.86
N VAL A 74 -6.99 4.96 5.11
CA VAL A 74 -7.95 4.47 4.11
C VAL A 74 -8.06 5.41 2.90
N THR A 75 -8.07 6.73 3.14
CA THR A 75 -8.29 7.76 2.10
C THR A 75 -7.21 7.78 1.03
N GLU A 76 -5.95 7.55 1.41
CA GLU A 76 -4.81 7.58 0.50
C GLU A 76 -4.66 6.27 -0.28
N THR A 77 -5.25 5.17 0.19
CA THR A 77 -5.09 3.84 -0.43
C THR A 77 -6.36 3.34 -1.13
N ILE A 78 -7.46 4.08 -1.08
CA ILE A 78 -8.75 3.59 -1.59
C ILE A 78 -8.73 3.24 -3.09
N LEU A 79 -8.07 4.06 -3.91
CA LEU A 79 -7.94 3.80 -5.35
C LEU A 79 -7.01 2.62 -5.64
N LEU A 80 -5.92 2.51 -4.87
CA LEU A 80 -5.00 1.37 -4.95
C LEU A 80 -5.74 0.06 -4.67
N VAL A 81 -6.54 0.02 -3.60
CA VAL A 81 -7.33 -1.15 -3.22
C VAL A 81 -8.37 -1.50 -4.31
N ASN A 82 -9.02 -0.50 -4.89
CA ASN A 82 -9.97 -0.72 -6.00
C ASN A 82 -9.27 -1.31 -7.24
N SER A 83 -8.14 -0.74 -7.66
CA SER A 83 -7.36 -1.27 -8.79
C SER A 83 -6.91 -2.70 -8.54
N TYR A 84 -6.45 -2.98 -7.31
CA TYR A 84 -6.08 -4.33 -6.90
C TYR A 84 -7.26 -5.31 -6.98
N LEU A 85 -8.45 -4.91 -6.51
CA LEU A 85 -9.65 -5.74 -6.61
C LEU A 85 -10.08 -6.02 -8.05
N ILE A 86 -10.04 -5.01 -8.92
CA ILE A 86 -10.35 -5.17 -10.35
C ILE A 86 -9.40 -6.21 -10.98
N ILE A 87 -8.10 -6.10 -10.68
CA ILE A 87 -7.09 -7.06 -11.13
C ILE A 87 -7.42 -8.46 -10.58
N CYS A 88 -7.73 -8.57 -9.28
CA CYS A 88 -8.10 -9.84 -8.68
C CYS A 88 -9.31 -10.50 -9.34
N HIS A 89 -10.39 -9.74 -9.55
CA HIS A 89 -11.60 -10.25 -10.17
C HIS A 89 -11.39 -10.72 -11.61
N ALA A 90 -10.37 -10.21 -12.30
CA ALA A 90 -9.99 -10.73 -13.61
C ALA A 90 -9.40 -12.16 -13.56
N TYR A 91 -8.84 -12.57 -12.41
CA TYR A 91 -8.25 -13.90 -12.22
C TYR A 91 -9.11 -14.84 -11.34
N GLU A 92 -9.78 -14.30 -10.33
CA GLU A 92 -10.64 -15.00 -9.38
C GLU A 92 -11.87 -14.11 -9.10
N PRO A 93 -13.00 -14.36 -9.79
CA PRO A 93 -14.24 -13.65 -9.50
C PRO A 93 -14.65 -13.94 -8.05
N ASP A 94 -15.16 -12.93 -7.34
CA ASP A 94 -15.69 -13.04 -5.97
C ASP A 94 -14.72 -12.96 -4.78
N ILE A 95 -13.49 -12.44 -4.95
CA ILE A 95 -12.65 -12.10 -3.78
C ILE A 95 -13.29 -10.96 -2.96
N PRO A 96 -13.60 -11.16 -1.66
CA PRO A 96 -14.16 -10.10 -0.83
C PRO A 96 -13.08 -9.06 -0.43
N LEU A 97 -13.48 -7.80 -0.34
CA LEU A 97 -12.61 -6.67 0.06
C LEU A 97 -11.84 -6.92 1.37
N SER A 98 -12.45 -7.60 2.34
CA SER A 98 -11.83 -7.95 3.63
C SER A 98 -10.63 -8.88 3.51
N ARG A 99 -10.53 -9.64 2.41
CA ARG A 99 -9.40 -10.51 2.10
C ARG A 99 -8.31 -9.77 1.32
N ALA A 100 -8.65 -8.62 0.74
CA ALA A 100 -7.80 -7.80 -0.11
C ALA A 100 -7.10 -6.66 0.64
N CYS A 101 -7.72 -6.11 1.68
CA CYS A 101 -7.17 -5.01 2.46
C CYS A 101 -7.43 -5.20 3.96
N SER A 102 -6.48 -4.75 4.78
CA SER A 102 -6.62 -4.64 6.23
C SER A 102 -6.19 -3.26 6.68
N TYR A 103 -7.07 -2.57 7.41
CA TYR A 103 -6.79 -1.23 7.93
C TYR A 103 -6.54 -1.30 9.44
N SER A 104 -5.53 -0.59 9.92
CA SER A 104 -5.38 -0.37 11.35
C SER A 104 -6.26 0.79 11.79
N THR A 105 -7.03 0.63 12.86
CA THR A 105 -7.53 1.78 13.61
C THR A 105 -6.33 2.46 14.27
N SER A 106 -6.05 3.71 13.91
CA SER A 106 -5.06 4.54 14.59
C SER A 106 -5.38 4.54 16.08
N ILE A 107 -4.48 4.02 16.93
CA ILE A 107 -4.54 4.25 18.36
C ILE A 107 -4.28 5.74 18.52
N LYS A 108 -5.28 6.51 18.97
CA LYS A 108 -5.05 7.86 19.49
C LYS A 108 -3.95 7.72 20.55
N ASN A 109 -2.76 8.25 20.25
CA ASN A 109 -1.73 8.42 21.26
C ASN A 109 -2.36 9.26 22.39
N ILE A 110 -2.53 8.63 23.57
CA ILE A 110 -2.84 9.29 24.84
C ILE A 110 -1.53 9.85 25.39
#